data_AF-A0AAD7FJI1-F1
#
_entry.id   AF-A0AAD7FJI1-F1
#
_cell.length_a   1.000
_cell.length_b   1.000
_cell.length_c   1.000
_cell.angle_alpha   90.00
_cell.angle_beta   90.00
_cell.angle_gamma   90.00
#
_symmetry.space_group_name_H-M   'P 1'
#
loop_
_entity.id
_entity.type
_entity.pdbx_description
1 polymer ?
#
loop_
_entity_poly.entity_id
_entity_poly.type
_entity_poly.pdbx_seq_one_letter_code
_entity_poly.pdbx_strand_id
1 'polypeptide(L)'
;MSSRIAISSLRAAARPHAAAIPQVLAARAMSSSSTPPPSERASEIINKLPSSPNLITKAGTAILGTGVVAAAISSELYVISDETVLLAGSLIFLTLVARAIRQPYSDWADAQVAKIKDILDSARTDHTQAVKDRIQNVAQMKDVETAVLESEAFVQKQKVAIAADLKAVLDSWVRYEQQVKESEQAELAKSVIDKVLSTVRDEKTQKDILLGAVAEIELLVKNKAI
;
A
#
# COMPACT_ATOMS: atom_id res chain seq x y z
N MET A 1 -18.69 67.44 -5.59
CA MET A 1 -19.81 68.11 -4.90
C MET A 1 -19.97 67.47 -3.53
N SER A 2 -19.93 68.33 -2.50
CA SER A 2 -20.36 68.20 -1.09
C SER A 2 -20.14 66.88 -0.35
N SER A 3 -19.16 66.76 0.56
CA SER A 3 -19.11 67.33 1.93
C SER A 3 -20.25 66.87 2.84
N ARG A 4 -19.91 66.16 3.93
CA ARG A 4 -20.45 66.36 5.30
C ARG A 4 -19.50 65.75 6.34
N ILE A 5 -18.66 66.61 6.89
CA ILE A 5 -17.93 66.42 8.14
C ILE A 5 -18.90 66.78 9.27
N ALA A 6 -19.12 65.87 10.22
CA ALA A 6 -19.86 66.15 11.44
C ALA A 6 -18.86 66.37 12.59
N ILE A 7 -18.63 67.63 12.92
CA ILE A 7 -17.97 68.08 14.15
C ILE A 7 -19.09 68.26 15.18
N SER A 8 -19.14 67.43 16.22
CA SER A 8 -19.88 67.78 17.44
C SER A 8 -18.88 68.06 18.56
N SER A 9 -18.67 69.34 18.79
CA SER A 9 -18.05 69.87 20.00
C SER A 9 -19.15 70.02 21.07
N LEU A 10 -18.95 69.42 22.24
CA LEU A 10 -19.67 69.81 23.44
C LEU A 10 -18.70 69.78 24.62
N ARG A 11 -18.14 70.96 24.85
CA ARG A 11 -17.45 71.40 26.05
C ARG A 11 -18.52 71.65 27.12
N ALA A 12 -18.50 70.91 28.22
CA ALA A 12 -19.35 71.18 29.37
C ALA A 12 -18.55 71.11 30.68
N ALA A 13 -18.33 72.32 31.21
CA ALA A 13 -18.22 72.76 32.60
C ALA A 13 -17.60 71.83 33.68
N ALA A 14 -16.55 72.38 34.29
CA ALA A 14 -15.92 71.95 35.53
C ALA A 14 -16.81 72.17 36.77
N ARG A 15 -16.75 71.22 37.71
CA ARG A 15 -16.91 71.46 39.16
C ARG A 15 -15.95 70.53 39.93
N PRO A 16 -15.13 71.04 40.86
CA PRO A 16 -14.30 70.21 41.72
C PRO A 16 -15.15 69.70 42.89
N HIS A 17 -15.41 68.40 42.94
CA HIS A 17 -15.92 67.76 44.15
C HIS A 17 -14.76 67.17 44.95
N ALA A 18 -14.77 67.51 46.23
CA ALA A 18 -13.77 67.22 47.23
C ALA A 18 -13.32 65.74 47.24
N ALA A 19 -12.01 65.56 47.36
CA ALA A 19 -11.40 64.29 47.70
C ALA A 19 -11.88 63.83 49.08
N ALA A 20 -12.70 62.79 49.11
CA ALA A 20 -12.92 61.97 50.29
C ALA A 20 -12.17 60.66 50.07
N ILE A 21 -11.10 60.45 50.84
CA ILE A 21 -10.38 59.18 50.91
C ILE A 21 -11.30 58.21 51.67
N PRO A 22 -11.84 57.15 51.04
CA PRO A 22 -12.44 56.09 51.81
C PRO A 22 -11.28 55.27 52.39
N GLN A 23 -11.17 55.26 53.72
CA GLN A 23 -10.33 54.29 54.43
C GLN A 23 -10.67 52.89 53.91
N VAL A 24 -9.65 52.18 53.41
CA VAL A 24 -9.73 50.75 53.08
C VAL A 24 -9.86 50.01 54.41
N LEU A 25 -11.09 49.96 54.93
CA LEU A 25 -11.49 49.01 55.96
C LEU A 25 -11.34 47.61 55.34
N ALA A 26 -10.38 46.87 55.89
CA ALA A 26 -10.17 45.44 55.77
C ALA A 26 -11.24 44.72 54.94
N ALA A 27 -10.86 44.29 53.73
CA ALA A 27 -11.55 43.21 53.06
C ALA A 27 -11.48 41.99 53.98
N ARG A 28 -12.52 41.80 54.80
CA ARG A 28 -12.86 40.50 55.36
C ARG A 28 -13.03 39.59 54.15
N ALA A 29 -12.04 38.73 53.93
CA ALA A 29 -12.17 37.59 53.04
C ALA A 29 -13.23 36.65 53.64
N MET A 30 -14.51 36.93 53.37
CA MET A 30 -15.59 35.96 53.48
C MET A 30 -15.42 34.96 52.34
N SER A 31 -14.44 34.08 52.49
CA SER A 31 -14.21 32.91 51.64
C SER A 31 -14.92 31.72 52.28
N SER A 32 -16.23 31.61 52.06
CA SER A 32 -17.00 30.39 52.31
C SER A 32 -17.05 29.52 51.06
N SER A 33 -15.91 29.29 50.42
CA SER A 33 -15.70 28.23 49.44
C SER A 33 -14.65 27.29 50.01
N SER A 34 -15.09 26.12 50.48
CA SER A 34 -14.29 24.95 50.90
C SER A 34 -12.78 25.17 50.87
N THR A 35 -12.25 25.85 51.88
CA THR A 35 -10.82 25.77 52.16
C THR A 35 -10.68 24.45 52.92
N PRO A 36 -10.09 23.40 52.33
CA PRO A 36 -9.91 22.15 53.05
C PRO A 36 -9.17 22.43 54.36
N PRO A 37 -9.47 21.67 55.42
CA PRO A 37 -8.88 21.88 56.72
C PRO A 37 -7.35 21.99 56.61
N PRO A 38 -6.68 22.79 57.46
CA PRO A 38 -5.24 23.02 57.37
C PRO A 38 -4.41 21.72 57.28
N SER A 39 -4.88 20.64 57.90
CA SER A 39 -4.32 19.29 57.80
C SER A 39 -4.31 18.75 56.36
N GLU A 40 -5.41 18.86 55.64
CA GLU A 40 -5.53 18.39 54.26
C GLU A 40 -4.69 19.21 53.29
N ARG A 41 -4.64 20.54 53.46
CA ARG A 41 -3.72 21.41 52.69
C ARG A 41 -2.26 21.06 52.92
N ALA A 42 -1.87 20.81 54.17
CA ALA A 42 -0.52 20.39 54.50
C ALA A 42 -0.20 19.03 53.86
N SER A 43 -1.14 18.08 53.88
CA SER A 43 -1.00 16.81 53.18
C SER A 43 -0.87 16.98 51.67
N GLU A 44 -1.63 17.88 51.03
CA GLU A 44 -1.47 18.20 49.60
C GLU A 44 -0.08 18.72 49.26
N ILE A 45 0.47 19.60 50.11
CA ILE A 45 1.81 20.16 49.93
C ILE A 45 2.86 19.07 50.09
N ILE A 46 2.76 18.25 51.13
CA ILE A 46 3.67 17.12 51.37
C ILE A 46 3.60 16.11 50.22
N ASN A 47 2.41 15.86 49.68
CA ASN A 47 2.21 14.94 48.56
C ASN A 47 2.83 15.44 47.26
N LYS A 48 2.90 16.77 47.05
CA LYS A 48 3.56 17.39 45.89
C LYS A 48 5.09 17.41 45.98
N LEU A 49 5.67 17.16 47.16
CA LEU A 49 7.11 17.10 47.32
C LEU A 49 7.69 15.86 46.62
N PRO A 50 8.88 16.00 46.00
CA PRO A 50 9.56 14.89 45.35
C PRO A 50 9.89 13.82 46.39
N SER A 51 9.71 12.56 46.01
CA SER A 51 10.16 11.41 46.79
C SER A 51 10.84 10.44 45.84
N SER A 52 12.02 9.98 46.23
CA SER A 52 12.71 8.89 45.56
C SER A 52 12.57 7.64 46.45
N PRO A 53 12.24 6.47 45.88
CA PRO A 53 11.79 5.29 46.63
C PRO A 53 12.81 4.68 47.61
N ASN A 54 14.04 5.21 47.72
CA ASN A 54 15.09 4.68 48.61
C ASN A 54 16.00 5.73 49.27
N LEU A 55 15.78 7.04 49.07
CA LEU A 55 16.73 8.06 49.56
C LEU A 55 16.07 9.17 50.38
N ILE A 56 14.87 9.63 50.00
CA ILE A 56 14.22 10.73 50.71
C ILE A 56 12.70 10.56 50.74
N THR A 57 12.15 10.50 51.96
CA THR A 57 10.70 10.47 52.24
C THR A 57 10.09 11.86 52.03
N LYS A 58 8.80 11.96 51.71
CA LYS A 58 8.09 13.25 51.51
C LYS A 58 8.14 14.20 52.73
N ALA A 59 8.04 13.64 53.93
CA ALA A 59 8.25 14.41 55.16
C ALA A 59 9.74 14.74 55.37
N GLY A 60 10.63 13.83 54.94
CA GLY A 60 12.07 14.00 54.98
C GLY A 60 12.55 15.16 54.11
N THR A 61 12.03 15.34 52.88
CA THR A 61 12.40 16.49 52.03
C THR A 61 11.98 17.82 52.64
N ALA A 62 10.79 17.89 53.25
CA ALA A 62 10.33 19.10 53.94
C ALA A 62 11.24 19.44 55.12
N ILE A 63 11.50 18.47 56.00
CA ILE A 63 12.32 18.66 57.21
C ILE A 63 13.76 18.98 56.83
N LEU A 64 14.34 18.27 55.87
CA LEU A 64 15.70 18.52 55.38
C LEU A 64 15.80 19.90 54.72
N GLY A 65 14.83 20.29 53.89
CA GLY A 65 14.78 21.62 53.28
C GLY A 65 14.74 22.73 54.34
N THR A 66 13.84 22.62 55.32
CA THR A 66 13.77 23.59 56.42
C THR A 66 15.00 23.56 57.31
N GLY A 67 15.57 22.38 57.55
CA GLY A 67 16.76 22.18 58.38
C GLY A 67 18.01 22.78 57.76
N VAL A 68 18.21 22.63 56.45
CA VAL A 68 19.30 23.27 55.71
C VAL A 68 19.16 24.79 55.73
N VAL A 69 17.96 25.33 55.53
CA VAL A 69 17.72 26.78 55.61
C VAL A 69 17.97 27.30 57.02
N ALA A 70 17.45 26.63 58.05
CA ALA A 70 17.67 27.01 59.45
C ALA A 70 19.15 26.92 59.83
N ALA A 71 19.85 25.88 59.39
CA ALA A 71 21.29 25.74 59.62
C ALA A 71 22.07 26.84 58.90
N ALA A 72 21.74 27.17 57.66
CA ALA A 72 22.42 28.22 56.89
C ALA A 72 22.25 29.62 57.50
N ILE A 73 21.10 29.90 58.12
CA ILE A 73 20.88 31.14 58.88
C ILE A 73 21.62 31.08 60.21
N SER A 74 21.52 29.96 60.93
CA SER A 74 22.12 29.79 62.26
C SER A 74 23.65 29.80 62.24
N SER A 75 24.28 29.38 61.13
CA SER A 75 25.73 29.38 60.97
C SER A 75 26.27 30.60 60.23
N GLU A 76 25.41 31.59 59.93
CA GLU A 76 25.72 32.75 59.06
C GLU A 76 26.29 32.37 57.69
N LEU A 77 26.10 31.12 57.25
CA LEU A 77 26.52 30.64 55.93
C LEU A 77 25.81 31.41 54.81
N TYR A 78 24.61 31.93 55.09
CA TYR A 78 23.91 32.87 54.23
C TYR A 78 23.79 34.24 54.92
N VAL A 79 24.57 35.22 54.43
CA VAL A 79 24.51 36.61 54.90
C VAL A 79 23.51 37.39 54.04
N ILE A 80 22.55 38.04 54.70
CA ILE A 80 21.59 38.93 54.04
C ILE A 80 22.30 40.21 53.62
N SER A 81 22.73 40.23 52.36
CA SER A 81 23.38 41.37 51.70
C SER A 81 22.42 42.06 50.72
N ASP A 82 22.86 43.18 50.13
CA ASP A 82 22.11 43.93 49.11
C ASP A 82 21.69 43.04 47.92
N GLU A 83 22.54 42.08 47.54
CA GLU A 83 22.27 41.13 46.46
C GLU A 83 21.08 40.18 46.76
N THR A 84 20.69 40.00 48.03
CA THR A 84 19.52 39.18 48.39
C THR A 84 18.20 39.84 48.01
N VAL A 85 18.15 41.18 48.00
CA VAL A 85 16.99 41.94 47.51
C VAL A 85 16.89 41.80 45.99
N LEU A 86 18.02 41.81 45.29
CA LEU A 86 18.08 41.57 43.85
C LEU A 86 17.70 40.12 43.50
N LEU A 87 18.14 39.14 44.30
CA LEU A 87 17.75 37.74 44.14
C LEU A 87 16.25 37.53 44.39
N ALA A 88 15.69 38.10 45.47
CA ALA A 88 14.26 38.01 45.75
C ALA A 88 13.43 38.68 44.65
N GLY A 89 13.83 39.87 44.19
CA GLY A 89 13.19 40.59 43.08
C GLY A 89 13.25 39.81 41.77
N SER A 90 14.39 39.19 41.44
CA SER A 90 14.54 38.38 40.22
C SER A 90 13.70 37.10 40.27
N LEU A 91 13.59 36.43 41.43
CA LEU A 91 12.70 35.28 41.60
C LEU A 91 11.22 35.66 41.43
N ILE A 92 10.78 36.78 42.00
CA ILE A 92 9.41 37.28 41.80
C ILE A 92 9.18 37.60 40.32
N PHE A 93 10.13 38.28 39.67
CA PHE A 93 10.03 38.58 38.25
C PHE A 93 9.95 37.30 37.40
N LEU A 94 10.88 36.36 37.60
CA LEU A 94 10.92 35.10 36.85
C LEU A 94 9.66 34.25 37.08
N THR A 95 9.10 34.23 38.28
CA THR A 95 7.85 33.49 38.55
C THR A 95 6.65 34.11 37.86
N LEU A 96 6.57 35.45 37.80
CA LEU A 96 5.53 36.15 37.05
C LEU A 96 5.69 35.94 35.54
N VAL A 97 6.91 36.04 35.00
CA VAL A 97 7.19 35.76 33.59
C VAL A 97 6.87 34.31 33.26
N ALA A 98 7.34 33.35 34.05
CA ALA A 98 7.06 31.93 33.85
C ALA A 98 5.56 31.65 33.83
N ARG A 99 4.78 32.28 34.73
CA ARG A 99 3.32 32.15 34.73
C ARG A 99 2.68 32.75 33.48
N ALA A 100 3.19 33.88 32.98
CA ALA A 100 2.67 34.54 31.80
C ALA A 100 2.98 33.77 30.50
N ILE A 101 4.18 33.21 30.35
CA ILE A 101 4.59 32.50 29.12
C ILE A 101 4.17 31.03 29.09
N ARG A 102 3.81 30.43 30.23
CA ARG A 102 3.52 29.00 30.33
C ARG A 102 2.39 28.55 29.41
N GLN A 103 1.26 29.25 29.43
CA GLN A 103 0.11 28.92 28.59
C GLN A 103 0.41 29.07 27.09
N PRO A 104 0.86 30.24 26.60
CA PRO A 104 1.12 30.39 25.17
C PRO A 104 2.22 29.45 24.66
N TYR A 105 3.21 29.12 25.49
CA TYR A 105 4.23 28.14 25.13
C TYR A 105 3.67 26.71 25.05
N SER A 106 2.80 26.32 25.99
CA SER A 106 2.13 25.00 25.95
C SER A 106 1.26 24.89 24.70
N ASP A 107 0.43 25.89 24.43
CA ASP A 107 -0.47 25.89 23.27
C ASP A 107 0.32 25.83 21.95
N TRP A 108 1.43 26.55 21.87
CA TRP A 108 2.34 26.49 20.72
C TRP A 108 2.97 25.10 20.56
N ALA A 109 3.44 24.50 21.66
CA ALA A 109 4.03 23.17 21.64
C ALA A 109 3.01 22.11 21.21
N ASP A 110 1.79 22.17 21.76
CA ASP A 110 0.69 21.26 21.42
C ASP A 110 0.27 21.42 19.96
N ALA A 111 0.21 22.65 19.44
CA ALA A 111 -0.08 22.92 18.03
C ALA A 111 0.99 22.32 17.09
N GLN A 112 2.27 22.45 17.45
CA GLN A 112 3.36 21.89 16.65
C GLN A 112 3.33 20.35 16.66
N VAL A 113 3.05 19.75 17.81
CA VAL A 113 2.88 18.29 17.95
C VAL A 113 1.67 17.82 17.12
N ALA A 114 0.54 18.54 17.18
CA ALA A 114 -0.65 18.21 16.40
C ALA A 114 -0.38 18.27 14.89
N LYS A 115 0.33 19.31 14.42
CA LYS A 115 0.71 19.45 13.01
C LYS A 115 1.58 18.28 12.53
N ILE A 116 2.55 17.85 13.33
CA ILE A 116 3.41 16.71 12.97
C ILE A 116 2.59 15.42 12.91
N LYS A 117 1.68 15.21 13.85
CA LYS A 117 0.79 14.05 13.86
C LYS A 117 -0.12 14.04 12.62
N ASP A 118 -0.73 15.17 12.29
CA ASP A 118 -1.62 15.31 11.14
C ASP A 118 -0.91 15.01 9.81
N ILE A 119 0.32 15.52 9.63
CA ILE A 119 1.14 15.19 8.45
C ILE A 119 1.44 13.70 8.39
N LEU A 120 1.75 13.07 9.52
CA LEU A 120 2.06 11.63 9.56
C LEU A 120 0.83 10.77 9.26
N ASP A 121 -0.33 11.13 9.82
CA ASP A 121 -1.59 10.43 9.59
C ASP A 121 -2.11 10.63 8.15
N SER A 122 -1.95 11.83 7.59
CA SER A 122 -2.22 12.11 6.17
C SER A 122 -1.32 11.28 5.27
N ALA A 123 0.00 11.28 5.51
CA ALA A 123 0.95 10.50 4.71
C ALA A 123 0.67 9.00 4.76
N ARG A 124 0.27 8.47 5.94
CA ARG A 124 -0.14 7.08 6.07
C ARG A 124 -1.42 6.78 5.28
N THR A 125 -2.40 7.68 5.32
CA THR A 125 -3.66 7.55 4.59
C THR A 125 -3.43 7.60 3.09
N ASP A 126 -2.67 8.59 2.61
CA ASP A 126 -2.32 8.77 1.20
C ASP A 126 -1.53 7.58 0.66
N HIS A 127 -0.55 7.07 1.42
CA HIS A 127 0.19 5.87 1.01
C HIS A 127 -0.71 4.64 0.94
N THR A 128 -1.62 4.47 1.91
CA THR A 128 -2.57 3.35 1.90
C THR A 128 -3.53 3.45 0.72
N GLN A 129 -3.99 4.66 0.37
CA GLN A 129 -4.85 4.89 -0.78
C GLN A 129 -4.11 4.63 -2.09
N ALA A 130 -2.89 5.15 -2.25
CA ALA A 130 -2.06 4.90 -3.43
C ALA A 130 -1.77 3.40 -3.63
N VAL A 131 -1.57 2.64 -2.55
CA VAL A 131 -1.42 1.18 -2.63
C VAL A 131 -2.73 0.51 -3.06
N LYS A 132 -3.88 0.92 -2.53
CA LYS A 132 -5.19 0.41 -2.97
C LYS A 132 -5.45 0.69 -4.45
N ASP A 133 -5.17 1.91 -4.90
CA ASP A 133 -5.36 2.30 -6.31
C ASP A 133 -4.46 1.47 -7.23
N ARG A 134 -3.21 1.22 -6.84
CA ARG A 134 -2.30 0.32 -7.58
C ARG A 134 -2.83 -1.12 -7.62
N ILE A 135 -3.38 -1.64 -6.54
CA ILE A 135 -3.99 -2.97 -6.51
C ILE A 135 -5.20 -3.03 -7.45
N GLN A 136 -6.05 -2.02 -7.45
CA GLN A 136 -7.20 -1.95 -8.37
C GLN A 136 -6.75 -1.89 -9.84
N ASN A 137 -5.74 -1.10 -10.16
CA ASN A 137 -5.20 -1.01 -11.52
C ASN A 137 -4.58 -2.34 -11.98
N VAL A 138 -3.81 -3.02 -11.12
CA VAL A 138 -3.25 -4.35 -11.44
C VAL A 138 -4.37 -5.39 -11.58
N ALA A 139 -5.42 -5.33 -10.77
CA ALA A 139 -6.58 -6.21 -10.91
C ALA A 139 -7.27 -6.02 -12.27
N GLN A 140 -7.43 -4.78 -12.74
CA GLN A 140 -7.98 -4.50 -14.07
C GLN A 140 -7.07 -5.02 -15.20
N MET A 141 -5.75 -4.94 -15.05
CA MET A 141 -4.81 -5.49 -16.06
C MET A 141 -4.92 -7.02 -16.19
N LYS A 142 -5.23 -7.73 -15.10
CA LYS A 142 -5.45 -9.19 -15.13
C LYS A 142 -6.65 -9.58 -16.02
N ASP A 143 -7.71 -8.78 -15.99
CA ASP A 143 -8.89 -9.03 -16.83
C ASP A 143 -8.56 -8.79 -18.32
N VAL A 144 -7.67 -7.85 -18.62
CA VAL A 144 -7.19 -7.59 -20.00
C VAL A 144 -6.29 -8.72 -20.50
N GLU A 145 -5.36 -9.23 -19.68
CA GLU A 145 -4.53 -10.39 -20.07
C GLU A 145 -5.38 -11.64 -20.36
N THR A 146 -6.46 -11.85 -19.60
CA THR A 146 -7.38 -12.96 -19.84
C THR A 146 -8.08 -12.81 -21.19
N ALA A 147 -8.57 -11.61 -21.53
CA ALA A 147 -9.20 -11.34 -22.83
C ALA A 147 -8.23 -11.51 -24.01
N VAL A 148 -6.96 -11.10 -23.86
CA VAL A 148 -5.93 -11.30 -24.89
C VAL A 148 -5.66 -12.79 -25.11
N LEU A 149 -5.46 -13.55 -24.02
CA LEU A 149 -5.18 -14.99 -24.12
C LEU A 149 -6.37 -15.77 -24.71
N GLU A 150 -7.60 -15.38 -24.38
CA GLU A 150 -8.80 -15.92 -25.02
C GLU A 150 -8.82 -15.60 -26.52
N SER A 151 -8.51 -14.38 -26.92
CA SER A 151 -8.47 -13.99 -28.33
C SER A 151 -7.42 -14.77 -29.15
N GLU A 152 -6.23 -15.00 -28.59
CA GLU A 152 -5.19 -15.81 -29.21
C GLU A 152 -5.64 -17.28 -29.33
N ALA A 153 -6.27 -17.82 -28.29
CA ALA A 153 -6.85 -19.16 -28.33
C ALA A 153 -7.94 -19.29 -29.41
N PHE A 154 -8.78 -18.26 -29.61
CA PHE A 154 -9.77 -18.24 -30.68
C PHE A 154 -9.13 -18.25 -32.08
N VAL A 155 -8.10 -17.42 -32.30
CA VAL A 155 -7.38 -17.38 -33.59
C VAL A 155 -6.69 -18.71 -33.87
N GLN A 156 -6.06 -19.32 -32.86
CA GLN A 156 -5.40 -20.62 -33.03
C GLN A 156 -6.41 -21.73 -33.34
N LYS A 157 -7.58 -21.75 -32.67
CA LYS A 157 -8.67 -22.68 -32.99
C LYS A 157 -9.15 -22.51 -34.44
N GLN A 158 -9.31 -21.28 -34.91
CA GLN A 158 -9.69 -21.02 -36.31
C GLN A 158 -8.65 -21.55 -37.29
N LYS A 159 -7.35 -21.32 -37.04
CA LYS A 159 -6.26 -21.86 -37.88
C LYS A 159 -6.26 -23.39 -37.92
N VAL A 160 -6.45 -24.03 -36.77
CA VAL A 160 -6.50 -25.50 -36.68
C VAL A 160 -7.73 -26.05 -37.40
N ALA A 161 -8.89 -25.39 -37.27
CA ALA A 161 -10.10 -25.79 -37.98
C ALA A 161 -9.91 -25.73 -39.51
N ILE A 162 -9.37 -24.62 -40.02
CA ILE A 162 -9.08 -24.47 -41.46
C ILE A 162 -8.06 -25.52 -41.93
N ALA A 163 -7.00 -25.76 -41.15
CA ALA A 163 -6.01 -26.77 -41.49
C ALA A 163 -6.61 -28.19 -41.51
N ALA A 164 -7.53 -28.50 -40.59
CA ALA A 164 -8.23 -29.78 -40.56
C ALA A 164 -9.17 -29.94 -41.76
N ASP A 165 -9.90 -28.90 -42.15
CA ASP A 165 -10.77 -28.92 -43.33
C ASP A 165 -9.96 -29.11 -44.61
N LEU A 166 -8.85 -28.38 -44.76
CA LEU A 166 -7.94 -28.55 -45.91
C LEU A 166 -7.32 -29.95 -45.96
N LYS A 167 -6.94 -30.50 -44.80
CA LYS A 167 -6.46 -31.88 -44.73
C LYS A 167 -7.55 -32.87 -45.12
N ALA A 168 -8.77 -32.70 -44.65
CA ALA A 168 -9.89 -33.58 -45.00
C ALA A 168 -10.17 -33.57 -46.51
N VAL A 169 -10.11 -32.38 -47.14
CA VAL A 169 -10.21 -32.26 -48.60
C VAL A 169 -9.05 -33.00 -49.27
N LEU A 170 -7.80 -32.76 -48.86
CA LEU A 170 -6.64 -33.41 -49.45
C LEU A 170 -6.69 -34.94 -49.29
N ASP A 171 -7.03 -35.45 -48.10
CA ASP A 171 -7.17 -36.88 -47.85
C ASP A 171 -8.29 -37.49 -48.72
N SER A 172 -9.38 -36.75 -48.98
CA SER A 172 -10.44 -37.19 -49.89
C SER A 172 -9.97 -37.29 -51.34
N TRP A 173 -9.12 -36.35 -51.80
CA TRP A 173 -8.50 -36.40 -53.12
C TRP A 173 -7.52 -37.56 -53.25
N VAL A 174 -6.66 -37.77 -52.25
CA VAL A 174 -5.71 -38.89 -52.24
C VAL A 174 -6.45 -40.23 -52.27
N ARG A 175 -7.54 -40.36 -51.50
CA ARG A 175 -8.38 -41.56 -51.51
C ARG A 175 -9.04 -41.76 -52.87
N TYR A 176 -9.55 -40.70 -53.50
CA TYR A 176 -10.11 -40.76 -54.84
C TYR A 176 -9.06 -41.18 -55.88
N GLU A 177 -7.86 -40.59 -55.83
CA GLU A 177 -6.76 -40.94 -56.72
C GLU A 177 -6.35 -42.41 -56.59
N GLN A 178 -6.24 -42.91 -55.35
CA GLN A 178 -5.93 -44.31 -55.09
C GLN A 178 -7.02 -45.24 -55.63
N GLN A 179 -8.31 -44.88 -55.45
CA GLN A 179 -9.43 -45.64 -55.99
C GLN A 179 -9.43 -45.68 -57.53
N VAL A 180 -9.10 -44.56 -58.18
CA VAL A 180 -8.95 -44.49 -59.64
C VAL A 180 -7.79 -45.37 -60.11
N LYS A 181 -6.61 -45.26 -59.48
CA LYS A 181 -5.45 -46.09 -59.82
C LYS A 181 -5.73 -47.59 -59.67
N GLU A 182 -6.40 -47.99 -58.59
CA GLU A 182 -6.80 -49.39 -58.38
C GLU A 182 -7.80 -49.85 -59.45
N SER A 183 -8.75 -49.01 -59.84
CA SER A 183 -9.72 -49.32 -60.90
C SER A 183 -9.06 -49.45 -62.28
N GLU A 184 -8.12 -48.55 -62.61
CA GLU A 184 -7.35 -48.60 -63.86
C GLU A 184 -6.45 -49.83 -63.91
N GLN A 185 -5.78 -50.17 -62.80
CA GLN A 185 -4.97 -51.39 -62.73
C GLN A 185 -5.82 -52.66 -62.86
N ALA A 186 -7.01 -52.69 -62.26
CA ALA A 186 -7.93 -53.81 -62.40
C ALA A 186 -8.42 -53.95 -63.86
N GLU A 187 -8.74 -52.83 -64.53
CA GLU A 187 -9.14 -52.82 -65.94
C GLU A 187 -7.99 -53.22 -66.87
N LEU A 188 -6.78 -52.69 -66.66
CA LEU A 188 -5.58 -53.06 -67.40
C LEU A 188 -5.23 -54.53 -67.20
N ALA A 189 -5.29 -55.04 -65.96
CA ALA A 189 -5.05 -56.45 -65.66
C ALA A 189 -6.08 -57.33 -66.39
N LYS A 190 -7.37 -56.97 -66.37
CA LYS A 190 -8.41 -57.69 -67.10
C LYS A 190 -8.15 -57.69 -68.61
N SER A 191 -7.86 -56.53 -69.19
CA SER A 191 -7.53 -56.38 -70.61
C SER A 191 -6.30 -57.19 -71.03
N VAL A 192 -5.24 -57.20 -70.22
CA VAL A 192 -4.03 -58.00 -70.46
C VAL A 192 -4.33 -59.49 -70.34
N ILE A 193 -5.07 -59.92 -69.30
CA ILE A 193 -5.48 -61.33 -69.13
C ILE A 193 -6.32 -61.79 -70.32
N ASP A 194 -7.34 -61.01 -70.72
CA ASP A 194 -8.20 -61.32 -71.86
C ASP A 194 -7.38 -61.42 -73.16
N LYS A 195 -6.42 -60.51 -73.37
CA LYS A 195 -5.53 -60.53 -74.54
C LYS A 195 -4.59 -61.73 -74.52
N VAL A 196 -3.97 -62.07 -73.39
CA VAL A 196 -3.13 -63.27 -73.25
C VAL A 196 -3.94 -64.54 -73.50
N LEU A 197 -5.14 -64.66 -72.91
CA LEU A 197 -6.03 -65.79 -73.16
C LEU A 197 -6.44 -65.90 -74.63
N SER A 198 -6.64 -64.78 -75.32
CA SER A 198 -6.93 -64.78 -76.76
C SER A 198 -5.73 -65.23 -77.61
N THR A 199 -4.52 -64.76 -77.29
CA THR A 199 -3.28 -65.13 -78.00
C THR A 199 -2.90 -66.59 -77.76
N VAL A 200 -3.10 -67.12 -76.55
CA VAL A 200 -2.86 -68.55 -76.24
C VAL A 200 -3.85 -69.47 -76.98
N ARG A 201 -5.03 -68.96 -77.35
CA ARG A 201 -6.00 -69.69 -78.19
C ARG A 201 -5.66 -69.66 -79.67
N ASP A 202 -4.72 -68.83 -80.12
CA ASP A 202 -4.34 -68.73 -81.53
C ASP A 202 -3.47 -69.94 -81.94
N GLU A 203 -3.80 -70.55 -83.09
CA GLU A 203 -3.24 -71.83 -83.52
C GLU A 203 -1.74 -71.71 -83.85
N LYS A 204 -1.31 -70.52 -84.31
CA LYS A 204 0.09 -70.21 -84.57
C LYS A 204 0.91 -70.20 -83.28
N THR A 205 0.42 -69.50 -82.25
CA THR A 205 1.12 -69.40 -80.97
C THR A 205 1.14 -70.74 -80.23
N GLN A 206 0.09 -71.56 -80.33
CA GLN A 206 0.10 -72.92 -79.79
C GLN A 206 1.17 -73.80 -80.45
N LYS A 207 1.32 -73.71 -81.78
CA LYS A 207 2.38 -74.43 -82.51
C LYS A 207 3.77 -73.94 -82.08
N ASP A 208 3.97 -72.63 -81.96
CA ASP A 208 5.24 -72.05 -81.52
C ASP A 208 5.58 -72.46 -80.06
N ILE A 209 4.60 -72.50 -79.15
CA ILE A 209 4.77 -72.99 -77.77
C ILE A 209 5.12 -74.48 -77.75
N LEU A 210 4.44 -75.31 -78.55
CA LEU A 210 4.75 -76.74 -78.64
C LEU A 210 6.16 -76.99 -79.18
N LEU A 211 6.57 -76.24 -80.22
CA LEU A 211 7.93 -76.31 -80.75
C LEU A 211 8.97 -75.84 -79.73
N GLY A 212 8.68 -74.76 -78.98
CA GLY A 212 9.52 -74.28 -77.88
C GLY A 212 9.66 -75.31 -76.75
N ALA A 213 8.55 -75.94 -76.32
CA ALA A 213 8.55 -76.98 -75.31
C ALA A 213 9.34 -78.23 -75.77
N VAL A 214 9.22 -78.63 -77.05
CA VAL A 214 10.04 -79.70 -77.63
C VAL A 214 11.52 -79.32 -77.63
N ALA A 215 11.86 -78.09 -78.00
CA ALA A 215 13.24 -77.60 -77.96
C ALA A 215 13.81 -77.54 -76.53
N GLU A 216 13.01 -77.15 -75.53
CA GLU A 216 13.40 -77.17 -74.12
C GLU A 216 13.61 -78.60 -73.61
N ILE A 217 12.74 -79.54 -73.98
CA ILE A 217 12.93 -80.96 -73.66
C ILE A 217 14.20 -81.49 -74.34
N GLU A 218 14.44 -81.16 -75.61
CA GLU A 218 15.66 -81.54 -76.32
C GLU A 218 16.91 -80.96 -75.66
N LEU A 219 16.85 -79.74 -75.12
CA LEU A 219 17.94 -79.14 -74.34
C LEU A 219 18.15 -79.83 -73.00
N LEU A 220 17.07 -80.17 -72.27
CA LEU A 220 17.15 -80.92 -71.01
C LEU A 220 17.73 -82.34 -71.21
N VAL A 221 17.36 -82.99 -72.31
CA VAL A 221 17.91 -84.31 -72.71
C VAL A 221 19.38 -84.19 -73.13
N LYS A 222 19.76 -83.14 -73.86
CA LYS A 222 21.18 -82.88 -74.22
C LYS A 222 22.04 -82.50 -73.02
N ASN A 223 21.48 -81.77 -72.05
CA ASN A 223 22.17 -81.36 -70.83
C ASN A 223 22.16 -82.43 -69.73
N LYS A 224 21.58 -83.62 -69.97
CA LYS A 224 21.59 -84.75 -69.03
C LYS A 224 21.06 -84.38 -67.63
N ALA A 225 19.97 -83.60 -67.59
CA ALA A 225 19.25 -83.25 -66.36
C ALA A 225 18.02 -84.16 -66.11
N ILE A 226 17.98 -85.32 -66.78
CA ILE A 226 17.36 -86.58 -66.36
C ILE A 226 18.32 -87.70 -66.76
#